data_AF-A0A3N7ETM1-F1
#
_entry.id   AF-A0A3N7ETM1-F1
#
_cell.length_a   1.000
_cell.length_b   1.000
_cell.length_c   1.000
_cell.angle_alpha   90.00
_cell.angle_beta   90.00
_cell.angle_gamma   90.00
#
_symmetry.space_group_name_H-M   'P 1'
#
loop_
_entity.id
_entity.type
_entity.pdbx_description
1 polymer ?
#
loop_
_entity_poly.entity_id
_entity_poly.type
_entity_poly.pdbx_seq_one_letter_code
_entity_poly.pdbx_strand_id
1 'polypeptide(L)'
;MNFFKCKDQNGSEALFFWQVRKEVYYTQDGPDLIVDQFNIRSAKNPNNGLYSLQVLVGINNNKIVSQTRDDGASVTGKGILGGMLKELFEYYQGKTIISSSCNKPEFKEESRVPNMTRIYQRLYNEYKVSYDFFSDVYYYNQYNYDQSEDKLPDD
;
A
#
# COMPACT_ATOMS: atom_id res chain seq x y z
N MET A 1 16.22 -8.45 2.88
CA MET A 1 15.71 -7.83 1.63
C MET A 1 14.70 -8.78 1.06
N ASN A 2 13.49 -8.31 0.78
CA ASN A 2 12.37 -9.14 0.35
C ASN A 2 11.92 -8.75 -1.06
N PHE A 3 11.26 -9.67 -1.76
CA PHE A 3 10.84 -9.49 -3.14
C PHE A 3 9.35 -9.81 -3.29
N PHE A 4 8.68 -9.07 -4.17
CA PHE A 4 7.30 -9.35 -4.54
C PHE A 4 7.03 -8.96 -5.99
N LYS A 5 5.98 -9.55 -6.53
CA LYS A 5 5.52 -9.31 -7.90
C LYS A 5 4.23 -8.50 -7.84
N CYS A 6 4.08 -7.57 -8.78
CA CYS A 6 2.80 -6.91 -9.00
C CYS A 6 2.52 -6.75 -10.49
N LYS A 7 1.25 -6.88 -10.87
CA LYS A 7 0.79 -6.60 -12.23
C LYS A 7 0.52 -5.10 -12.40
N ASP A 8 0.77 -4.59 -13.59
CA ASP A 8 0.28 -3.27 -13.98
C ASP A 8 -1.14 -3.32 -14.54
N GLN A 9 -1.67 -2.16 -14.94
CA GLN A 9 -3.02 -2.03 -15.50
C GLN A 9 -3.25 -2.85 -16.79
N ASN A 10 -2.18 -3.31 -17.45
CA ASN A 10 -2.24 -4.14 -18.66
C ASN A 10 -1.98 -5.62 -18.34
N GLY A 11 -1.94 -6.01 -17.06
CA GLY A 11 -1.65 -7.37 -16.62
C GLY A 11 -0.18 -7.77 -16.70
N SER A 12 0.72 -6.87 -17.11
CA SER A 12 2.15 -7.17 -17.19
C SER A 12 2.77 -7.23 -15.80
N GLU A 13 3.45 -8.33 -15.50
CA GLU A 13 4.09 -8.55 -14.21
C GLU A 13 5.44 -7.81 -14.12
N ALA A 14 5.69 -7.20 -12.96
CA ALA A 14 6.97 -6.58 -12.63
C ALA A 14 7.44 -7.03 -11.24
N LEU A 15 8.75 -7.26 -11.11
CA LEU A 15 9.41 -7.65 -9.87
C LEU A 15 9.95 -6.42 -9.12
N PHE A 16 9.63 -6.34 -7.84
CA PHE A 16 10.08 -5.30 -6.91
C PHE A 16 10.82 -5.94 -5.73
N PHE A 17 11.70 -5.16 -5.13
CA PHE A 17 12.26 -5.48 -3.81
C PHE A 17 11.97 -4.36 -2.84
N TRP A 18 11.95 -4.71 -1.56
CA TRP A 18 11.73 -3.76 -0.49
C TRP A 18 12.64 -3.99 0.71
N GLN A 19 12.84 -2.91 1.45
CA GLN A 19 13.55 -2.86 2.72
C GLN A 19 12.74 -2.02 3.70
N VAL A 20 12.80 -2.37 4.98
CA VAL A 20 12.15 -1.64 6.07
C VAL A 20 13.19 -1.02 6.98
N ARG A 21 12.92 0.19 7.45
CA ARG A 21 13.68 0.85 8.52
C ARG A 21 12.73 1.60 9.45
N LYS A 22 13.17 1.85 10.68
CA LYS A 22 12.47 2.80 11.57
C LYS A 22 12.75 4.22 11.10
N GLU A 23 11.71 5.04 11.07
CA GLU A 23 11.79 6.46 10.70
C GLU A 23 10.90 7.29 11.64
N VAL A 24 11.17 8.59 11.69
CA VAL A 24 10.29 9.57 12.34
C VAL A 24 9.27 10.10 11.31
N TYR A 25 8.00 10.06 11.69
CA TYR A 25 6.92 10.76 11.01
C TYR A 25 6.58 12.01 11.82
N TYR A 26 6.93 13.16 11.25
CA TYR A 26 6.75 14.47 11.88
C TYR A 26 5.30 14.92 11.79
N THR A 27 4.71 15.27 12.94
CA THR A 27 3.35 15.82 13.05
C THR A 27 3.42 17.28 13.48
N GLN A 28 2.57 18.17 12.94
CA GLN A 28 2.59 19.59 13.33
C GLN A 28 1.96 19.84 14.71
N ASP A 29 0.91 19.08 15.04
CA ASP A 29 0.04 19.34 16.20
C ASP A 29 0.20 18.28 17.32
N GLY A 30 1.25 17.46 17.28
CA GLY A 30 1.43 16.31 18.18
C GLY A 30 2.87 15.84 18.36
N PRO A 31 3.10 14.77 19.14
CA PRO A 31 4.41 14.18 19.25
C PRO A 31 4.80 13.48 17.95
N ASP A 32 6.08 13.62 17.58
CA ASP A 32 6.69 12.85 16.51
C ASP A 32 6.45 11.35 16.71
N LEU A 33 6.04 10.67 15.65
CA LEU A 33 5.68 9.25 15.69
C LEU A 33 6.80 8.40 15.10
N ILE A 34 7.10 7.28 15.75
CA ILE A 34 8.00 6.27 15.17
C ILE A 34 7.20 5.34 14.27
N VAL A 35 7.60 5.28 12.99
CA VAL A 35 6.93 4.49 11.95
C VAL A 35 7.89 3.48 11.33
N ASP A 36 7.34 2.44 10.72
CA ASP A 36 8.08 1.60 9.78
C ASP A 36 8.00 2.22 8.39
N GLN A 37 9.15 2.54 7.80
CA GLN A 37 9.24 2.98 6.42
C GLN A 37 9.69 1.85 5.51
N PHE A 38 8.82 1.50 4.57
CA PHE A 38 9.07 0.55 3.49
C PHE A 38 9.53 1.31 2.25
N ASN A 39 10.75 1.05 1.81
CA ASN A 39 11.34 1.61 0.59
C ASN A 39 11.30 0.54 -0.50
N ILE A 40 10.52 0.79 -1.55
CA ILE A 40 10.20 -0.17 -2.60
C ILE A 40 10.79 0.30 -3.92
N ARG A 41 11.52 -0.59 -4.60
CA ARG A 41 12.23 -0.30 -5.85
C ARG A 41 12.05 -1.42 -6.87
N SER A 42 12.10 -1.07 -8.14
CA SER A 42 12.09 -2.06 -9.23
C SER A 42 13.36 -2.91 -9.18
N ALA A 43 13.24 -4.23 -9.26
CA ALA A 43 14.40 -5.11 -9.34
C ALA A 43 15.20 -4.94 -10.64
N LYS A 44 14.52 -4.57 -11.73
CA LYS A 44 15.14 -4.34 -13.05
C LYS A 44 15.89 -3.00 -13.10
N ASN A 45 15.31 -1.96 -12.51
CA ASN A 45 15.83 -0.60 -12.54
C ASN A 45 15.85 0.00 -11.12
N PRO A 46 16.71 -0.49 -10.21
CA PRO A 46 16.70 -0.13 -8.79
C PRO A 46 16.91 1.36 -8.52
N ASN A 47 17.68 2.03 -9.40
CA ASN A 47 18.06 3.43 -9.21
C ASN A 47 17.10 4.42 -9.89
N ASN A 48 16.08 3.96 -10.62
CA ASN A 48 15.20 4.82 -11.42
C ASN A 48 13.75 4.83 -10.88
N GLY A 49 13.58 5.41 -9.70
CA GLY A 49 12.29 5.55 -9.01
C GLY A 49 12.25 4.85 -7.65
N LEU A 50 11.59 5.48 -6.69
CA LEU A 50 11.34 4.98 -5.34
C LEU A 50 9.85 5.14 -5.03
N TYR A 51 9.26 4.09 -4.46
CA TYR A 51 7.96 4.18 -3.80
C TYR A 51 8.19 3.95 -2.31
N SER A 52 7.76 4.88 -1.46
CA SER A 52 7.90 4.77 -0.01
C SER A 52 6.52 4.68 0.64
N LEU A 53 6.42 3.83 1.65
CA LEU A 53 5.20 3.66 2.44
C LEU A 53 5.59 3.70 3.92
N GLN A 54 4.97 4.59 4.71
CA GLN A 54 5.18 4.68 6.15
C GLN A 54 3.97 4.15 6.89
N VAL A 55 4.21 3.25 7.84
CA VAL A 55 3.19 2.56 8.62
C VAL A 55 3.38 2.85 10.10
N LEU A 56 2.34 3.40 10.72
CA LEU A 56 2.22 3.49 12.16
C LEU A 56 1.76 2.13 12.72
N VAL A 57 2.59 1.52 13.56
CA VAL A 57 2.31 0.20 14.15
C VAL A 57 1.50 0.39 15.43
N GLY A 58 0.24 -0.06 15.39
CA GLY A 58 -0.66 -0.02 16.53
C GLY A 58 -0.82 -1.39 17.21
N ILE A 59 -1.56 -1.36 18.32
CA ILE A 59 -1.88 -2.56 19.09
C ILE A 59 -2.80 -3.48 18.25
N ASN A 60 -3.89 -2.92 17.72
CA ASN A 60 -4.94 -3.67 17.02
C ASN A 60 -4.84 -3.61 15.49
N ASN A 61 -4.23 -2.55 14.95
CA ASN A 61 -4.11 -2.32 13.52
C ASN A 61 -2.79 -1.62 13.20
N ASN A 62 -2.38 -1.70 11.94
CA ASN A 62 -1.26 -0.94 11.41
C ASN A 62 -1.80 0.03 10.36
N LYS A 63 -1.52 1.32 10.53
CA LYS A 63 -2.08 2.37 9.68
C LYS A 63 -1.03 2.90 8.72
N ILE A 64 -1.37 2.95 7.44
CA ILE A 64 -0.57 3.63 6.42
C ILE A 64 -0.79 5.14 6.58
N VAL A 65 0.25 5.83 7.04
CA VAL A 65 0.20 7.29 7.29
C VAL A 65 0.83 8.08 6.15
N SER A 66 1.74 7.49 5.38
CA SER A 66 2.36 8.16 4.23
C SER A 66 2.59 7.20 3.07
N GLN A 67 2.35 7.68 1.86
CA GLN A 67 2.65 7.02 0.60
C GLN A 67 3.24 8.05 -0.35
N THR A 68 4.53 7.93 -0.64
CA THR A 68 5.23 8.84 -1.54
C THR A 68 5.83 8.08 -2.71
N ARG A 69 5.97 8.78 -3.82
CA ARG A 69 6.57 8.23 -5.04
C ARG A 69 7.34 9.34 -5.73
N ASP A 70 8.63 9.11 -5.94
CA ASP A 70 9.41 9.98 -6.82
C ASP A 70 9.00 9.70 -8.28
N ASP A 71 8.95 10.72 -9.14
CA ASP A 71 8.45 10.65 -10.53
C ASP A 71 9.29 9.78 -11.50
N GLY A 72 9.97 8.74 -11.01
CA GLY A 72 10.70 7.75 -11.78
C GLY A 72 9.77 6.79 -12.55
N ALA A 73 10.09 6.56 -13.82
CA ALA A 73 9.30 5.71 -14.72
C ALA A 73 9.14 4.25 -14.24
N SER A 74 10.06 3.71 -13.43
CA SER A 74 10.07 2.27 -13.09
C SER A 74 8.99 1.86 -12.07
N VAL A 75 8.40 2.81 -11.36
CA VAL A 75 7.34 2.58 -10.35
C VAL A 75 5.97 3.11 -10.80
N THR A 76 5.93 3.93 -11.86
CA THR A 76 4.70 4.55 -12.35
C THR A 76 3.77 3.53 -13.01
N GLY A 77 2.48 3.57 -12.64
CA GLY A 77 1.44 2.73 -13.24
C GLY A 77 1.51 1.24 -12.90
N LYS A 78 2.50 0.82 -12.10
CA LYS A 78 2.63 -0.54 -11.60
C LYS A 78 1.70 -0.67 -10.40
N GLY A 79 0.90 -1.74 -10.30
CA GLY A 79 -0.08 -1.97 -9.23
C GLY A 79 0.55 -2.24 -7.86
N ILE A 80 1.66 -1.56 -7.56
CA ILE A 80 2.54 -1.72 -6.41
C ILE A 80 1.72 -1.70 -5.12
N LEU A 81 0.80 -0.75 -4.96
CA LEU A 81 0.02 -0.68 -3.73
C LEU A 81 -0.75 -1.97 -3.45
N GLY A 82 -1.40 -2.55 -4.46
CA GLY A 82 -2.14 -3.81 -4.31
C GLY A 82 -1.24 -4.98 -3.92
N GLY A 83 -0.07 -5.09 -4.56
CA GLY A 83 0.93 -6.11 -4.18
C GLY A 83 1.50 -5.87 -2.78
N MET A 84 1.74 -4.61 -2.43
CA MET A 84 2.39 -4.26 -1.17
C MET A 84 1.47 -4.42 0.05
N LEU A 85 0.15 -4.29 -0.09
CA LEU A 85 -0.77 -4.57 1.00
C LEU A 85 -0.67 -6.02 1.51
N LYS A 86 -0.47 -6.98 0.59
CA LYS A 86 -0.22 -8.39 0.95
C LYS A 86 1.09 -8.54 1.74
N GLU A 87 2.17 -7.96 1.22
CA GLU A 87 3.49 -7.98 1.88
C GLU A 87 3.45 -7.37 3.28
N LEU A 88 2.74 -6.25 3.47
CA LEU A 88 2.55 -5.62 4.78
C LEU A 88 1.78 -6.54 5.73
N PHE A 89 0.70 -7.15 5.25
CA PHE A 89 -0.12 -8.05 6.06
C PHE A 89 0.70 -9.26 6.55
N GLU A 90 1.48 -9.88 5.67
CA GLU A 90 2.37 -11.00 6.01
C GLU A 90 3.47 -10.56 7.00
N TYR A 91 4.12 -9.42 6.73
CA TYR A 91 5.16 -8.86 7.60
C TYR A 91 4.65 -8.61 9.03
N TYR A 92 3.42 -8.12 9.17
CA TYR A 92 2.80 -7.86 10.47
C TYR A 92 1.98 -9.04 11.02
N GLN A 93 2.25 -10.27 10.57
CA GLN A 93 1.65 -11.50 11.10
C GLN A 93 0.11 -11.49 11.06
N GLY A 94 -0.46 -10.90 10.02
CA GLY A 94 -1.89 -10.85 9.78
C GLY A 94 -2.65 -9.77 10.56
N LYS A 95 -1.95 -8.82 11.19
CA LYS A 95 -2.60 -7.63 11.75
C LYS A 95 -3.27 -6.81 10.65
N THR A 96 -4.47 -6.30 10.94
CA THR A 96 -5.25 -5.47 10.03
C THR A 96 -4.44 -4.27 9.53
N ILE A 97 -4.36 -4.12 8.20
CA ILE A 97 -3.74 -2.96 7.55
C ILE A 97 -4.83 -1.96 7.18
N ILE A 98 -4.66 -0.73 7.63
CA ILE A 98 -5.62 0.35 7.48
C ILE A 98 -5.02 1.49 6.65
N SER A 99 -5.82 2.05 5.75
CA SER A 99 -5.50 3.32 5.08
C SER A 99 -6.72 4.22 5.05
N SER A 100 -6.57 5.45 5.54
CA SER A 100 -7.60 6.48 5.34
C SER A 100 -7.74 6.82 3.86
N SER A 101 -8.96 7.20 3.47
CA SER A 101 -9.19 7.88 2.19
C SER A 101 -8.57 9.29 2.23
N CYS A 102 -8.42 9.93 1.06
CA CYS A 102 -7.94 11.30 0.97
C CYS A 102 -8.90 12.34 1.60
N ASN A 103 -10.15 11.97 1.92
CA ASN A 103 -11.17 12.91 2.39
C ASN A 103 -11.25 13.03 3.92
N LYS A 104 -10.68 12.07 4.66
CA LYS A 104 -10.59 12.10 6.14
C LYS A 104 -9.20 11.63 6.60
N PRO A 105 -8.15 12.45 6.41
CA PRO A 105 -6.86 12.15 7.02
C PRO A 105 -7.01 12.19 8.54
N GLU A 106 -6.38 11.25 9.24
CA GLU A 106 -6.33 11.27 10.72
C GLU A 106 -5.26 12.24 11.20
N PHE A 107 -4.17 12.38 10.43
CA PHE A 107 -3.11 13.36 10.64
C PHE A 107 -3.08 14.34 9.47
N LYS A 108 -2.93 15.64 9.73
CA LYS A 108 -2.91 16.67 8.67
C LYS A 108 -1.80 16.45 7.63
N GLU A 109 -0.72 15.79 8.03
CA GLU A 109 0.48 15.54 7.23
C GLU A 109 0.41 14.23 6.44
N GLU A 110 -0.74 13.53 6.42
CA GLU A 110 -0.85 12.27 5.67
C GLU A 110 -0.56 12.52 4.19
N SER A 111 0.55 11.96 3.71
CA SER A 111 0.93 12.07 2.29
C SER A 111 0.38 10.90 1.50
N ARG A 112 -0.11 11.17 0.30
CA ARG A 112 -0.72 10.19 -0.59
C ARG A 112 -0.23 10.44 -2.00
N VAL A 113 0.02 9.38 -2.76
CA VAL A 113 0.35 9.53 -4.18
C VAL A 113 -0.86 10.08 -4.97
N PRO A 114 -0.66 10.74 -6.12
CA PRO A 114 -1.78 11.20 -6.93
C PRO A 114 -2.73 10.05 -7.29
N ASN A 115 -4.04 10.32 -7.33
CA ASN A 115 -5.09 9.36 -7.66
C ASN A 115 -5.29 8.21 -6.65
N MET A 116 -4.86 8.36 -5.39
CA MET A 116 -5.04 7.31 -4.38
C MET A 116 -6.49 6.85 -4.20
N THR A 117 -7.47 7.76 -4.24
CA THR A 117 -8.90 7.39 -4.20
C THR A 117 -9.27 6.41 -5.31
N ARG A 118 -8.82 6.66 -6.56
CA ARG A 118 -9.06 5.78 -7.70
C ARG A 118 -8.36 4.42 -7.52
N ILE A 119 -7.15 4.41 -6.96
CA ILE A 119 -6.42 3.18 -6.69
C ILE A 119 -7.18 2.32 -5.67
N TYR A 120 -7.61 2.90 -4.55
CA TYR A 120 -8.36 2.14 -3.54
C TYR A 120 -9.74 1.71 -4.01
N GLN A 121 -10.45 2.53 -4.80
CA GLN A 121 -11.70 2.11 -5.46
C GLN A 121 -11.48 0.90 -6.38
N ARG A 122 -10.38 0.88 -7.14
CA ARG A 122 -10.02 -0.28 -7.95
C ARG A 122 -9.76 -1.51 -7.07
N LEU A 123 -8.97 -1.36 -6.01
CA LEU A 123 -8.69 -2.45 -5.07
C LEU A 123 -9.96 -2.97 -4.36
N TYR A 124 -10.91 -2.09 -4.09
CA TYR A 124 -12.22 -2.43 -3.54
C TYR A 124 -13.03 -3.26 -4.53
N ASN A 125 -13.08 -2.85 -5.80
CA ASN A 125 -13.73 -3.61 -6.88
C ASN A 125 -13.05 -4.96 -7.17
N GLU A 126 -11.73 -5.04 -6.93
CA GLU A 126 -10.95 -6.29 -6.96
C GLU A 126 -11.11 -7.12 -5.67
N TYR A 127 -11.98 -6.71 -4.74
CA TYR A 127 -12.23 -7.34 -3.43
C TYR A 127 -11.02 -7.44 -2.49
N LYS A 128 -9.90 -6.80 -2.82
CA LYS A 128 -8.65 -6.80 -2.04
C LYS A 128 -8.72 -5.93 -0.79
N VAL A 129 -9.62 -4.95 -0.78
CA VAL A 129 -9.89 -4.12 0.38
C VAL A 129 -11.40 -4.01 0.63
N SER A 130 -11.77 -3.87 1.90
CA SER A 130 -13.10 -3.42 2.32
C SER A 130 -13.08 -1.92 2.52
N TYR A 131 -14.24 -1.27 2.42
CA TYR A 131 -14.38 0.15 2.68
C TYR A 131 -15.47 0.39 3.73
N ASP A 132 -15.12 1.11 4.79
CA ASP A 132 -16.07 1.59 5.79
C ASP A 132 -16.43 3.05 5.48
N PHE A 133 -17.69 3.25 5.09
CA PHE A 133 -18.23 4.56 4.74
C PHE A 133 -18.32 5.52 5.94
N PHE A 134 -18.50 5.01 7.17
CA PHE A 134 -18.65 5.86 8.35
C PHE A 134 -17.31 6.47 8.74
N SER A 135 -16.28 5.63 8.85
CA SER A 135 -14.92 6.06 9.18
C SER A 135 -14.14 6.60 7.98
N ASP A 136 -14.59 6.36 6.74
CA ASP A 136 -13.91 6.71 5.49
C ASP A 136 -12.52 6.05 5.36
N VAL A 137 -12.50 4.74 5.60
CA VAL A 137 -11.28 3.96 5.76
C VAL A 137 -11.34 2.68 4.92
N TYR A 138 -10.20 2.34 4.30
CA TYR A 138 -9.98 1.07 3.62
C TYR A 138 -9.25 0.08 4.54
N TYR A 139 -9.71 -1.16 4.54
CA TYR A 139 -9.13 -2.29 5.27
C TYR A 139 -8.65 -3.34 4.29
N TYR A 140 -7.44 -3.85 4.46
CA TYR A 140 -6.99 -4.98 3.64
C TYR A 140 -7.77 -6.26 3.99
N ASN A 141 -8.31 -6.93 2.96
CA ASN A 141 -9.04 -8.19 3.10
C ASN A 141 -8.17 -9.36 2.65
N GLN A 142 -7.74 -10.22 3.57
CA GLN A 142 -7.04 -11.45 3.21
C GLN A 142 -7.98 -12.47 2.53
N TYR A 143 -9.24 -12.56 2.98
CA TYR A 143 -10.18 -13.63 2.61
C TYR A 143 -10.61 -13.67 1.12
N ASN A 144 -10.33 -12.62 0.35
CA ASN A 144 -10.74 -12.54 -1.07
C ASN A 144 -9.58 -12.71 -2.04
N TYR A 145 -8.34 -12.86 -1.56
CA TYR A 145 -7.17 -12.97 -2.44
C TYR A 145 -7.18 -14.30 -3.23
N ASP A 146 -7.65 -15.38 -2.60
CA ASP A 146 -7.73 -16.72 -3.21
C ASP A 146 -8.95 -16.95 -4.12
N GLN A 147 -9.90 -16.01 -4.21
CA GLN A 147 -11.09 -16.20 -5.07
C GLN A 147 -10.94 -15.63 -6.49
N SER A 148 -9.83 -14.96 -6.79
CA SER A 148 -9.60 -14.33 -8.11
C SER A 148 -8.71 -15.13 -9.05
N GLU A 149 -8.12 -16.25 -8.61
CA GLU A 149 -7.30 -17.10 -9.48
C GLU A 149 -8.10 -18.19 -10.24
N ASP A 150 -9.37 -18.44 -9.89
CA ASP A 150 -10.13 -19.60 -10.42
C ASP A 150 -11.49 -19.27 -11.08
N LYS A 151 -11.64 -18.12 -11.74
CA LYS A 151 -12.80 -17.91 -12.63
C LYS A 151 -12.41 -17.26 -13.95
N LEU A 152 -11.80 -18.06 -14.82
CA LEU A 152 -12.08 -17.93 -16.25
C LEU A 152 -13.55 -18.36 -16.45
N PRO A 153 -14.39 -17.60 -17.16
CA PRO A 153 -15.63 -18.15 -17.66
C PRO A 153 -15.29 -19.27 -18.64
N ASP A 154 -15.75 -20.48 -18.35
CA ASP A 154 -15.88 -21.52 -19.36
C ASP A 154 -17.01 -21.09 -20.32
N ASP A 155 -16.66 -21.11 -21.62
CA ASP A 155 -17.47 -20.94 -22.83
C ASP A 155 -18.12 -19.56 -23.13
#